data_AF-A0A7K2MJN4-F1
#
_entry.id   AF-A0A7K2MJN4-F1
#
_cell.length_a   1.000
_cell.length_b   1.000
_cell.length_c   1.000
_cell.angle_alpha   90.00
_cell.angle_beta   90.00
_cell.angle_gamma   90.00
#
_symmetry.space_group_name_H-M   'P 1'
#
loop_
_entity.id
_entity.type
_entity.pdbx_description
1 polymer ?
#
loop_
_entity_poly.entity_id
_entity_poly.type
_entity_poly.pdbx_seq_one_letter_code
_entity_poly.pdbx_strand_id
1 'polypeptide(L)'
;LEERAHAATNSFHAERVPHRGADWGPMLTAAGFTVEDERTLTVSVAGARSEAVGRYAYGVLQRVRSVAAPALAPEDLAALDELLDTGSPNSLLLREDLALRTERTVWAARRA
;
A
#
# COMPACT_ATOMS: atom_id res chain seq x y z
N LEU A 1 -8.69 7.77 -8.66
CA LEU A 1 -7.23 7.68 -8.84
C LEU A 1 -6.63 6.63 -7.92
N GLU A 2 -6.72 6.78 -6.59
CA GLU A 2 -6.10 5.86 -5.61
C GLU A 2 -6.41 4.37 -5.89
N GLU A 3 -7.68 4.00 -6.02
CA GLU A 3 -8.10 2.61 -6.31
C GLU A 3 -7.49 2.06 -7.61
N ARG A 4 -7.47 2.87 -8.68
CA ARG A 4 -6.89 2.49 -9.97
C ARG A 4 -5.38 2.28 -9.87
N ALA A 5 -4.68 3.15 -9.15
CA ALA A 5 -3.25 3.01 -8.92
C ALA A 5 -2.92 1.75 -8.10
N HIS A 6 -3.74 1.42 -7.08
CA HIS A 6 -3.61 0.18 -6.34
C HIS A 6 -3.89 -1.06 -7.19
N ALA A 7 -4.93 -1.04 -8.04
CA ALA A 7 -5.24 -2.14 -8.95
C ALA A 7 -4.08 -2.40 -9.92
N ALA A 8 -3.55 -1.37 -10.57
CA ALA A 8 -2.39 -1.45 -11.46
C ALA A 8 -1.15 -2.03 -10.74
N THR A 9 -0.88 -1.57 -9.52
CA THR A 9 0.24 -2.07 -8.71
C THR A 9 0.04 -3.53 -8.28
N ASN A 10 -1.19 -3.93 -7.94
CA ASN A 10 -1.50 -5.29 -7.51
C ASN A 10 -1.33 -6.30 -8.64
N SER A 11 -1.70 -5.96 -9.87
CA SER A 11 -1.44 -6.81 -11.05
C SER A 11 0.06 -7.09 -11.22
N PHE A 12 0.91 -6.08 -11.08
CA PHE A 12 2.37 -6.26 -11.13
C PHE A 12 2.90 -7.13 -9.98
N HIS A 13 2.36 -6.93 -8.77
CA HIS A 13 2.76 -7.74 -7.60
C HIS A 13 2.34 -9.21 -7.72
N ALA A 14 1.19 -9.52 -8.33
CA ALA A 14 0.73 -10.90 -8.49
C ALA A 14 1.76 -11.76 -9.25
N GLU A 15 2.48 -11.18 -10.22
CA GLU A 15 3.51 -11.87 -11.00
C GLU A 15 4.84 -12.06 -10.24
N ARG A 16 5.19 -11.11 -9.36
CA ARG A 16 6.53 -11.05 -8.74
C ARG A 16 6.57 -11.52 -7.29
N VAL A 17 5.47 -11.36 -6.58
CA VAL A 17 5.32 -11.69 -5.16
C VAL A 17 3.96 -12.38 -4.94
N PRO A 18 3.75 -13.58 -5.50
CA PRO A 18 2.44 -14.24 -5.56
C PRO A 18 1.83 -14.54 -4.18
N HIS A 19 2.65 -14.60 -3.12
CA HIS A 19 2.17 -14.83 -1.75
C HIS A 19 1.91 -13.52 -0.96
N ARG A 20 2.10 -12.35 -1.59
CA ARG A 20 1.81 -11.06 -0.95
C ARG A 20 0.31 -10.93 -0.70
N GLY A 21 -0.09 -10.96 0.58
CA GLY A 21 -1.50 -10.92 0.97
C GLY A 21 -2.25 -12.24 0.78
N ALA A 22 -1.55 -13.34 0.53
CA ALA A 22 -2.15 -14.67 0.52
C ALA A 22 -2.71 -15.03 1.91
N ASP A 23 -3.63 -15.98 1.94
CA ASP A 23 -3.99 -16.68 3.17
C ASP A 23 -2.83 -17.61 3.57
N TRP A 24 -2.07 -17.18 4.58
CA TRP A 24 -0.89 -17.92 5.03
C TRP A 24 -1.25 -19.09 5.96
N GLY A 25 -2.47 -19.16 6.50
CA GLY A 25 -2.87 -20.22 7.43
C GLY A 25 -2.68 -21.64 6.87
N PRO A 26 -3.21 -21.93 5.66
CA PRO A 26 -2.99 -23.21 4.99
C PRO A 26 -1.52 -23.48 4.66
N MET A 27 -0.76 -22.47 4.27
CA MET A 27 0.67 -22.60 3.93
C MET A 27 1.51 -22.95 5.17
N LEU A 28 1.24 -22.31 6.30
CA LEU A 28 1.88 -22.59 7.59
C LEU A 28 1.55 -24.02 8.06
N THR A 29 0.29 -24.43 7.93
CA THR A 29 -0.16 -25.78 8.30
C THR A 29 0.52 -26.84 7.43
N ALA A 30 0.57 -26.64 6.11
CA ALA A 30 1.27 -27.54 5.18
C ALA A 30 2.78 -27.64 5.48
N ALA A 31 3.36 -26.59 6.05
CA ALA A 31 4.76 -26.58 6.50
C ALA A 31 4.99 -27.23 7.88
N GLY A 32 3.95 -27.80 8.51
CA GLY A 32 4.05 -28.49 9.79
C GLY A 32 3.97 -27.58 11.02
N PHE A 33 3.46 -26.36 10.86
CA PHE A 33 3.13 -25.49 11.98
C PHE A 33 1.69 -25.71 12.43
N THR A 34 1.43 -25.51 13.71
CA THR A 34 0.08 -25.30 14.23
C THR A 34 -0.18 -23.80 14.28
N VAL A 35 -1.19 -23.32 13.56
CA VAL A 35 -1.67 -21.93 13.65
C VAL A 35 -2.53 -21.82 14.92
N GLU A 36 -2.11 -20.96 15.84
CA GLU A 36 -2.74 -20.75 17.15
C GLU A 36 -3.73 -19.58 17.13
N ASP A 37 -3.45 -18.55 16.31
CA ASP A 37 -4.32 -17.38 16.18
C ASP A 37 -4.15 -16.72 14.80
N GLU A 38 -5.20 -16.04 14.36
CA GLU A 38 -5.23 -15.20 13.16
C GLU A 38 -5.92 -13.88 13.50
N ARG A 39 -5.32 -12.77 13.09
CA ARG A 39 -5.90 -11.44 13.30
C ARG A 39 -5.77 -10.56 12.09
N THR A 40 -6.85 -9.87 11.75
CA THR A 40 -6.82 -8.75 10.82
C THR A 40 -6.65 -7.45 11.59
N LEU A 41 -5.57 -6.73 11.29
CA LEU A 41 -5.24 -5.43 11.85
C LEU A 41 -5.58 -4.35 10.84
N THR A 42 -6.53 -3.48 11.20
CA THR A 42 -6.83 -2.26 10.45
C THR A 42 -6.14 -1.08 11.11
N VAL A 43 -5.30 -0.38 10.35
CA VAL A 43 -4.57 0.80 10.82
C VAL A 43 -5.01 2.01 10.01
N SER A 44 -5.41 3.07 10.70
CA SER A 44 -5.74 4.37 10.12
C SER A 44 -4.95 5.45 10.87
N VAL A 45 -4.19 6.25 10.12
CA VAL A 45 -3.40 7.36 10.65
C VAL A 45 -3.86 8.62 9.94
N ALA A 46 -4.49 9.53 10.68
CA ALA A 46 -4.73 10.88 10.21
C ALA A 46 -3.38 11.58 10.03
N GLY A 47 -3.11 12.03 8.81
CA GLY A 47 -1.81 12.58 8.41
C GLY A 47 -1.75 14.10 8.39
N ALA A 48 -2.89 14.79 8.56
CA ALA A 48 -2.96 16.23 8.57
C ALA A 48 -1.89 16.81 9.53
N ARG A 49 -0.90 17.51 8.96
CA ARG A 49 0.16 18.26 9.68
C ARG A 49 1.26 17.42 10.34
N SER A 50 1.37 16.12 10.08
CA SER A 50 2.53 15.33 10.50
C SER A 50 3.57 15.23 9.38
N GLU A 51 4.73 15.88 9.56
CA GLU A 51 5.83 15.85 8.60
C GLU A 51 6.33 14.43 8.32
N ALA A 52 6.35 13.57 9.36
CA ALA A 52 6.74 12.16 9.21
C ALA A 52 5.75 11.39 8.34
N VAL A 53 4.45 11.61 8.53
CA VAL A 53 3.40 10.99 7.70
C VAL A 53 3.48 11.51 6.27
N GLY A 54 3.66 12.81 6.07
CA GLY A 54 3.84 13.41 4.74
C GLY A 54 5.02 12.81 3.98
N ARG A 55 6.20 12.72 4.63
CA ARG A 55 7.40 12.09 4.04
C ARG A 55 7.17 10.63 3.67
N TYR A 56 6.52 9.87 4.56
CA TYR A 56 6.18 8.47 4.30
C TYR A 56 5.22 8.34 3.11
N ALA A 57 4.14 9.12 3.10
CA ALA A 57 3.13 9.12 2.04
C ALA A 57 3.75 9.49 0.69
N TYR A 58 4.61 10.50 0.66
CA TYR A 58 5.33 10.91 -0.55
C TYR A 58 6.19 9.78 -1.12
N GLY A 59 7.03 9.14 -0.30
CA GLY A 59 7.87 8.03 -0.75
C GLY A 59 7.07 6.81 -1.22
N VAL A 60 5.92 6.54 -0.59
CA VAL A 60 4.99 5.49 -1.04
C VAL A 60 4.37 5.86 -2.38
N LEU A 61 3.89 7.10 -2.55
CA LEU A 61 3.25 7.55 -3.78
C LEU A 61 4.23 7.56 -4.96
N GLN A 62 5.50 7.95 -4.75
CA GLN A 62 6.55 7.85 -5.77
C GLN A 62 6.71 6.41 -6.27
N ARG A 63 6.70 5.43 -5.36
CA ARG A 63 6.81 4.00 -5.71
C ARG A 63 5.56 3.53 -6.46
N VAL A 64 4.37 3.89 -5.99
CA VAL A 64 3.10 3.55 -6.66
C VAL A 64 3.10 4.12 -8.07
N ARG A 65 3.44 5.40 -8.26
CA ARG A 65 3.54 6.04 -9.57
C ARG A 65 4.50 5.29 -10.49
N SER A 66 5.69 4.93 -9.99
CA SER A 66 6.69 4.20 -10.78
C SER A 66 6.21 2.81 -11.23
N VAL A 67 5.57 2.05 -10.33
CA VAL A 67 5.12 0.68 -10.63
C VAL A 67 3.85 0.67 -11.49
N ALA A 68 2.92 1.59 -11.24
CA ALA A 68 1.64 1.65 -11.93
C ALA A 68 1.73 2.29 -13.33
N ALA A 69 2.83 3.00 -13.64
CA ALA A 69 3.01 3.74 -14.90
C ALA A 69 2.68 2.96 -16.18
N PRO A 70 3.06 1.68 -16.34
CA PRO A 70 2.76 0.94 -17.57
C PRO A 70 1.26 0.63 -17.79
N ALA A 71 0.44 0.74 -16.74
CA ALA A 71 -0.96 0.29 -16.74
C ALA A 71 -1.97 1.40 -16.45
N LEU A 72 -1.52 2.63 -16.14
CA LEU A 72 -2.39 3.77 -15.91
C LEU A 72 -2.57 4.62 -17.16
N ALA A 73 -3.74 5.25 -17.27
CA ALA A 73 -4.01 6.22 -18.31
C ALA A 73 -3.16 7.50 -18.11
N PRO A 74 -2.82 8.24 -19.18
CA PRO A 74 -1.99 9.45 -19.08
C PRO A 74 -2.53 10.50 -18.10
N GLU A 75 -3.86 10.66 -18.01
CA GLU A 75 -4.52 11.58 -17.08
C GLU A 75 -4.31 11.19 -15.62
N ASP A 76 -4.31 9.89 -15.31
CA ASP A 76 -4.05 9.40 -13.95
C ASP A 76 -2.56 9.58 -13.61
N LEU A 77 -1.66 9.42 -14.58
CA LEU A 77 -0.23 9.68 -14.39
C LEU A 77 0.05 11.16 -14.16
N ALA A 78 -0.57 12.04 -14.94
CA ALA A 78 -0.46 13.48 -14.75
C ALA A 78 -0.97 13.91 -13.36
N ALA A 79 -2.08 13.33 -12.89
CA ALA A 79 -2.60 13.60 -11.55
C ALA A 79 -1.64 13.11 -10.45
N LEU A 80 -1.00 11.94 -10.62
CA LEU A 80 0.04 11.47 -9.69
C LEU A 80 1.29 12.36 -9.71
N ASP A 81 1.71 12.83 -10.89
CA ASP A 81 2.86 13.71 -11.05
C ASP A 81 2.59 15.09 -10.41
N GLU A 82 1.38 15.63 -10.55
CA GLU A 82 0.96 16.87 -9.88
C GLU A 82 0.95 16.74 -8.35
N LEU A 83 0.48 15.61 -7.82
CA LEU A 83 0.52 15.32 -6.37
C LEU A 83 1.95 15.15 -5.85
N LEU A 84 2.89 14.69 -6.70
CA LEU A 84 4.29 14.49 -6.37
C LEU A 84 5.15 15.74 -6.61
N ASP A 85 4.65 16.73 -7.34
CA ASP A 85 5.35 17.99 -7.51
C ASP A 85 5.29 18.81 -6.20
N THR A 86 6.44 19.02 -5.57
CA THR A 86 6.55 19.81 -4.33
C THR A 86 6.33 21.30 -4.53
N GLY A 87 6.43 21.79 -5.77
CA GLY A 87 6.10 23.17 -6.14
C GLY A 87 4.64 23.39 -6.52
N SER A 88 3.88 22.30 -6.72
CA SER A 88 2.46 22.37 -7.07
C SER A 88 1.61 22.83 -5.89
N PRO A 89 0.60 23.70 -6.09
CA PRO A 89 -0.37 24.02 -5.05
C PRO A 89 -1.19 22.78 -4.62
N ASN A 90 -1.24 21.75 -5.47
CA ASN A 90 -1.93 20.49 -5.21
C ASN A 90 -0.99 19.40 -4.65
N SER A 91 0.24 19.75 -4.27
CA SER A 91 1.20 18.80 -3.72
C SER A 91 0.61 18.01 -2.55
N LEU A 92 0.89 16.70 -2.51
CA LEU A 92 0.49 15.81 -1.42
C LEU A 92 0.92 16.35 -0.05
N LEU A 93 2.07 17.04 0.01
CA LEU A 93 2.63 17.58 1.26
C LEU A 93 1.85 18.77 1.82
N LEU A 94 1.02 19.42 1.01
CA LEU A 94 0.19 20.56 1.40
C LEU A 94 -1.25 20.15 1.75
N ARG A 95 -1.60 18.88 1.55
CA ARG A 95 -2.97 18.39 1.75
C ARG A 95 -3.31 18.25 3.22
N GLU A 96 -4.40 18.91 3.63
CA GLU A 96 -4.93 18.82 4.99
C GLU A 96 -5.78 17.56 5.21
N ASP A 97 -6.23 16.91 4.15
CA ASP A 97 -7.04 15.69 4.17
C ASP A 97 -6.21 14.41 4.02
N LEU A 98 -4.87 14.50 4.11
CA LEU A 98 -4.00 13.34 3.99
C LEU A 98 -4.26 12.34 5.14
N ALA A 99 -4.53 11.09 4.79
CA ALA A 99 -4.61 9.98 5.73
C ALA A 99 -3.94 8.73 5.15
N LEU A 100 -3.31 7.94 6.01
CA LEU A 100 -2.74 6.64 5.66
C LEU A 100 -3.61 5.53 6.22
N ARG A 101 -3.95 4.58 5.37
CA ARG A 101 -4.78 3.43 5.71
C ARG A 101 -4.12 2.14 5.25
N THR A 102 -4.12 1.12 6.10
CA THR A 102 -3.67 -0.21 5.71
C THR A 102 -4.40 -1.29 6.50
N GLU A 103 -4.52 -2.46 5.88
CA GLU A 103 -5.05 -3.66 6.50
C GLU A 103 -4.02 -4.79 6.35
N ARG A 104 -3.82 -5.55 7.42
CA ARG A 104 -2.85 -6.64 7.50
C ARG A 104 -3.42 -7.81 8.28
N THR A 105 -3.51 -8.97 7.65
CA THR A 105 -3.74 -10.23 8.36
C THR A 105 -2.42 -10.77 8.88
N VAL A 106 -2.39 -11.19 10.14
CA VAL A 106 -1.24 -11.78 10.82
C VAL A 106 -1.63 -13.12 11.42
N TRP A 107 -0.70 -14.07 11.42
CA TRP A 107 -0.87 -15.40 12.00
C TRP A 107 0.16 -15.62 13.09
N ALA A 108 -0.28 -16.15 14.23
CA ALA A 108 0.60 -16.71 15.25
C ALA A 108 0.63 -18.21 15.07
N ALA A 109 1.83 -18.78 14.87
CA ALA A 109 1.99 -20.21 14.67
C ALA A 109 3.20 -20.73 15.45
N ARG A 110 3.10 -21.97 15.94
CA ARG A 110 4.21 -22.67 16.60
C ARG A 110 4.56 -23.94 15.83
N ARG A 111 5.79 -24.39 15.99
CA ARG A 111 6.18 -25.71 15.48
C ARG A 111 5.34 -26.77 16.19
N ALA A 112 4.79 -27.71 15.41
CA ALA A 112 4.06 -28.85 15.94
C ALA A 112 4.97 -29.73 16.81
#